data_AF-A0A6A7GE45-F1
#
_entry.id   AF-A0A6A7GE45-F1
#
_cell.length_a   1.000
_cell.length_b   1.000
_cell.length_c   1.000
_cell.angle_alpha   90.00
_cell.angle_beta   90.00
_cell.angle_gamma   90.00
#
_symmetry.space_group_name_H-M   'P 1'
#
loop_
_entity.id
_entity.type
_entity.pdbx_description
1 polymer ?
#
loop_
_entity_poly.entity_id
_entity_poly.type
_entity_poly.pdbx_seq_one_letter_code
_entity_poly.pdbx_strand_id
1 'polypeptide(L)'
;MLSVALYPLGVLFGIYAGPRIGVVLEAGPALLLQELGNTFTMIIALPLGILLGLGRAAFGGTFSLCRDTALGIIGSKYGLESEEGMGTLGVYIFGSIFGTLLFTILAPIGLKLGLHPYSLAMASGMGSGSMMAAA
;
A
#
# COMPACT_ATOMS: atom_id res chain seq x y z
N MET A 1 6.80 23.12 -1.53
CA MET A 1 6.03 23.05 -2.80
C MET A 1 5.19 21.78 -2.90
N LEU A 2 5.72 20.59 -2.61
CA LEU A 2 4.96 19.32 -2.64
C LEU A 2 3.75 19.31 -1.69
N SER A 3 3.94 19.79 -0.45
CA SER A 3 2.88 19.85 0.57
C SER A 3 1.70 20.74 0.17
N VAL A 4 1.96 21.87 -0.50
CA VAL A 4 0.91 22.78 -0.99
C VAL A 4 0.06 22.14 -2.10
N ALA A 5 0.66 21.26 -2.91
CA ALA A 5 -0.05 20.50 -3.95
C ALA A 5 -0.83 19.29 -3.39
N LEU A 6 -0.37 18.71 -2.28
CA LEU A 6 -1.00 17.53 -1.66
C LEU A 6 -2.19 17.88 -0.76
N TYR A 7 -2.21 19.07 -0.15
CA TYR A 7 -3.32 19.48 0.72
C TYR A 7 -4.69 19.47 0.03
N PRO A 8 -4.88 20.01 -1.19
CA PRO A 8 -6.16 19.93 -1.89
C PRO A 8 -6.62 18.49 -2.14
N LEU A 9 -5.68 17.58 -2.45
CA LEU A 9 -5.97 16.19 -2.69
C LEU A 9 -6.42 15.48 -1.39
N GLY A 10 -5.76 15.76 -0.27
CA GLY A 10 -6.17 15.26 1.05
C GLY A 10 -7.55 15.76 1.46
N VAL A 11 -7.86 17.04 1.22
CA VAL A 11 -9.19 17.62 1.47
C VAL A 11 -10.25 16.97 0.58
N LEU A 12 -9.94 16.75 -0.71
CA LEU A 12 -10.83 16.08 -1.64
C LEU A 12 -11.17 14.65 -1.15
N PHE A 13 -10.15 13.86 -0.78
CA PHE A 13 -10.38 12.53 -0.23
C PHE A 13 -11.22 12.55 1.05
N GLY A 14 -11.00 13.52 1.94
CA GLY A 14 -11.83 13.71 3.14
C GLY A 14 -13.30 13.98 2.83
N ILE A 15 -13.58 14.85 1.84
CA ILE A 15 -14.94 15.18 1.41
C ILE A 15 -15.64 13.98 0.75
N TYR A 16 -14.92 13.17 -0.03
CA TYR A 16 -15.47 11.97 -0.66
C TYR A 16 -15.68 10.80 0.32
N ALA A 17 -14.80 10.66 1.32
CA ALA A 17 -14.87 9.57 2.30
C ALA A 17 -15.99 9.79 3.33
N GLY A 18 -16.18 11.03 3.81
CA GLY A 18 -17.14 11.35 4.88
C GLY A 18 -18.57 10.85 4.64
N PRO A 19 -19.21 11.19 3.50
CA PRO A 19 -20.58 10.75 3.19
C PRO A 19 -20.73 9.24 2.94
N ARG A 20 -19.63 8.54 2.64
CA ARG A 20 -19.63 7.10 2.29
C ARG A 20 -19.22 6.21 3.47
N ILE A 21 -19.13 6.77 4.68
CA ILE A 21 -18.70 6.02 5.87
C ILE A 21 -19.65 4.85 6.21
N GLY A 22 -20.94 4.96 5.85
CA GLY A 22 -21.90 3.86 5.99
C GLY A 22 -21.49 2.62 5.18
N VAL A 23 -20.97 2.81 3.96
CA VAL A 23 -20.48 1.73 3.11
C VAL A 23 -19.23 1.08 3.70
N VAL A 24 -18.37 1.86 4.34
CA VAL A 24 -17.17 1.37 5.05
C VAL A 24 -17.57 0.47 6.23
N LEU A 25 -18.61 0.86 6.97
CA LEU A 25 -19.12 0.07 8.09
C LEU A 25 -19.76 -1.24 7.64
N GLU A 26 -20.53 -1.21 6.54
CA GLU A 26 -21.10 -2.43 5.93
C GLU A 26 -20.01 -3.37 5.39
N ALA A 27 -18.96 -2.81 4.79
CA ALA A 27 -17.79 -3.56 4.34
C ALA A 27 -16.83 -3.96 5.48
N GLY A 28 -17.12 -3.58 6.73
CA GLY A 28 -16.25 -3.72 7.89
C GLY A 28 -15.59 -5.09 8.05
N PRO A 29 -16.32 -6.22 7.95
CA PRO A 29 -15.71 -7.55 8.03
C PRO A 29 -14.69 -7.83 6.91
N ALA A 30 -14.98 -7.38 5.68
CA ALA A 30 -14.07 -7.53 4.55
C ALA A 30 -12.82 -6.67 4.71
N LEU A 31 -12.98 -5.43 5.19
CA LEU A 31 -11.86 -4.53 5.49
C LEU A 31 -10.96 -5.05 6.61
N LEU A 32 -11.53 -5.65 7.65
CA LEU A 32 -10.75 -6.29 8.72
C LEU A 32 -9.90 -7.45 8.17
N LEU A 33 -10.49 -8.31 7.34
CA LEU A 33 -9.76 -9.41 6.70
C LEU A 33 -8.67 -8.89 5.74
N GLN A 34 -8.96 -7.81 5.01
CA GLN A 34 -8.00 -7.14 4.14
C GLN A 34 -6.81 -6.58 4.93
N GLU A 35 -7.07 -5.88 6.04
CA GLU A 35 -6.01 -5.31 6.89
C GLU A 35 -5.19 -6.39 7.61
N LEU A 36 -5.79 -7.54 7.93
CA LEU A 36 -5.03 -8.71 8.37
C LEU A 36 -4.05 -9.15 7.27
N GLY A 37 -4.50 -9.29 6.01
CA GLY A 37 -3.59 -9.56 4.90
C GLY A 37 -2.47 -8.53 4.79
N ASN A 38 -2.82 -7.25 4.86
CA ASN A 38 -1.87 -6.14 4.80
C ASN A 38 -0.81 -6.20 5.92
N THR A 39 -1.23 -6.46 7.15
CA THR A 39 -0.33 -6.50 8.32
C THR A 39 0.50 -7.78 8.37
N PHE A 40 -0.09 -8.94 8.10
CA PHE A 40 0.57 -10.23 8.26
C PHE A 40 1.63 -10.51 7.19
N THR A 41 1.60 -9.82 6.05
CA THR A 41 2.65 -9.94 5.01
C THR A 41 4.06 -9.69 5.57
N MET A 42 4.20 -8.81 6.57
CA MET A 42 5.50 -8.53 7.19
C MET A 42 6.11 -9.74 7.89
N ILE A 43 5.29 -10.68 8.38
CA ILE A 43 5.75 -11.90 9.07
C ILE A 43 6.54 -12.79 8.10
N ILE A 44 6.23 -12.74 6.81
CA ILE A 44 6.94 -13.47 5.76
C ILE A 44 8.03 -12.60 5.12
N ALA A 45 7.70 -11.36 4.80
CA ALA A 45 8.60 -10.45 4.10
C ALA A 45 9.85 -10.08 4.93
N LEU A 46 9.70 -9.89 6.24
CA LEU A 46 10.80 -9.46 7.10
C LEU A 46 11.86 -10.57 7.28
N PRO A 47 11.51 -11.82 7.64
CA PRO A 47 12.50 -12.90 7.69
C PRO A 47 13.17 -13.15 6.35
N LEU A 48 12.42 -13.14 5.24
CA LEU A 48 13.00 -13.29 3.90
C LEU A 48 13.98 -12.16 3.58
N GLY A 49 13.64 -10.92 3.89
CA GLY A 49 14.53 -9.78 3.67
C GLY A 49 15.82 -9.88 4.48
N ILE A 50 15.73 -10.36 5.73
CA ILE A 50 16.90 -10.61 6.57
C ILE A 50 17.76 -11.74 6.00
N LEU A 51 17.15 -12.84 5.53
CA LEU A 51 17.86 -13.96 4.89
C LEU A 51 18.60 -13.54 3.61
N LEU A 52 18.06 -12.57 2.87
CA LEU A 52 18.72 -11.96 1.71
C LEU A 52 19.86 -10.99 2.06
N GLY A 53 20.14 -10.77 3.35
CA GLY A 53 21.22 -9.90 3.81
C GLY A 53 20.90 -8.42 3.77
N LEU A 54 19.61 -8.03 3.67
CA LEU A 54 19.19 -6.62 3.58
C LEU A 54 19.27 -5.87 4.93
N GLY A 55 19.50 -6.58 6.04
CA GLY A 55 19.71 -5.97 7.36
C GLY A 55 18.54 -5.06 7.78
N ARG A 56 18.86 -3.82 8.18
CA ARG A 56 17.85 -2.84 8.64
C ARG A 56 17.01 -2.26 7.51
N ALA A 57 17.51 -2.29 6.26
CA ALA A 57 16.71 -1.89 5.11
C ALA A 57 15.49 -2.81 4.89
N ALA A 58 15.57 -4.08 5.29
CA ALA A 58 14.42 -4.99 5.29
C ALA A 58 13.29 -4.46 6.19
N PHE A 59 13.61 -3.89 7.35
CA PHE A 59 12.61 -3.36 8.26
C PHE A 59 11.78 -2.25 7.61
N GLY A 60 12.45 -1.28 6.98
CA GLY A 60 11.77 -0.23 6.20
C GLY A 60 11.12 -0.72 4.90
N GLY A 61 11.62 -1.80 4.32
CA GLY A 61 11.08 -2.37 3.08
C GLY A 61 9.89 -3.31 3.25
N THR A 62 9.44 -3.59 4.48
CA THR A 62 8.37 -4.58 4.74
C THR A 62 6.97 -3.99 4.85
N PHE A 63 6.79 -2.70 4.53
CA PHE A 63 5.46 -2.13 4.38
C PHE A 63 4.75 -2.75 3.17
N SER A 64 3.71 -3.53 3.44
CA SER A 64 2.77 -4.04 2.43
C SER A 64 2.25 -2.92 1.51
N LEU A 65 1.90 -1.79 2.12
CA LEU A 65 1.50 -0.58 1.42
C LEU A 65 2.41 0.59 1.84
N CYS A 66 3.52 0.74 1.13
CA CYS A 66 4.45 1.84 1.37
C CYS A 66 3.98 3.13 0.66
N ARG A 67 3.32 4.03 1.40
CA ARG A 67 2.84 5.35 0.93
C ARG A 67 3.34 6.48 1.82
N ASP A 68 2.83 7.70 1.61
CA ASP A 68 3.23 8.93 2.31
C ASP A 68 3.20 8.79 3.84
N THR A 69 2.24 8.05 4.38
CA THR A 69 2.15 7.75 5.82
C THR A 69 3.33 6.92 6.31
N ALA A 70 3.73 5.88 5.58
CA ALA A 70 4.89 5.05 5.91
C ALA A 70 6.19 5.86 5.85
N LEU A 71 6.35 6.71 4.83
CA LEU A 71 7.49 7.63 4.72
C LEU A 71 7.53 8.65 5.87
N GLY A 72 6.39 9.19 6.28
CA GLY A 72 6.30 10.09 7.43
C GLY A 72 6.67 9.42 8.75
N ILE A 73 6.21 8.19 8.97
CA ILE A 73 6.52 7.42 10.19
C ILE A 73 8.01 7.06 10.24
N ILE A 74 8.58 6.55 9.16
CA ILE A 74 10.02 6.17 9.14
C ILE A 74 10.90 7.41 9.15
N GLY A 75 10.55 8.44 8.38
CA GLY A 75 11.29 9.70 8.35
C GLY A 75 11.34 10.39 9.72
N SER A 76 10.26 10.34 10.51
CA SER A 76 10.25 10.90 11.86
C SER A 76 10.97 10.04 12.90
N LYS A 77 10.92 8.70 12.77
CA LYS A 77 11.49 7.79 13.77
C LYS A 77 12.98 7.46 13.54
N TYR A 78 13.38 7.27 12.29
CA TYR A 78 14.73 6.81 11.91
C TYR A 78 15.48 7.81 11.02
N GLY A 79 14.78 8.75 10.38
CA GLY A 79 15.35 9.63 9.37
C GLY A 79 15.34 8.98 7.98
N LEU A 80 15.10 9.78 6.93
CA LEU A 80 15.02 9.25 5.56
C LEU A 80 16.36 8.76 5.00
N GLU A 81 17.47 9.25 5.55
CA GLU A 81 18.83 8.82 5.18
C GLU A 81 19.32 7.57 5.93
N SER A 82 18.51 7.05 6.86
CA SER A 82 18.82 5.78 7.55
C SER A 82 18.66 4.57 6.62
N GLU A 83 19.22 3.43 7.01
CA GLU A 83 19.01 2.17 6.28
C GLU A 83 17.52 1.82 6.17
N GLU A 84 16.73 2.05 7.22
CA GLU A 84 15.28 1.89 7.20
C GLU A 84 14.60 2.87 6.23
N GLY A 85 15.03 4.14 6.23
CA GLY A 85 14.54 5.17 5.32
C GLY A 85 14.79 4.80 3.86
N MET A 86 16.00 4.33 3.55
CA MET A 86 16.39 3.87 2.21
C MET A 86 15.58 2.65 1.76
N GLY A 87 15.34 1.68 2.66
CA GLY A 87 14.46 0.55 2.38
C GLY A 87 13.02 0.97 2.06
N THR A 88 12.48 1.89 2.86
CA THR A 88 11.12 2.44 2.70
C THR A 88 10.98 3.22 1.39
N LEU A 89 11.95 4.08 1.07
CA LEU A 89 11.99 4.83 -0.18
C LEU A 89 12.09 3.90 -1.41
N GLY A 90 12.93 2.86 -1.32
CA GLY A 90 13.08 1.87 -2.38
C GLY A 90 11.75 1.18 -2.71
N VAL A 91 11.02 0.73 -1.69
CA VAL A 91 9.72 0.07 -1.88
C VAL A 91 8.63 1.05 -2.31
N TYR A 92 8.65 2.29 -1.83
CA TYR A 92 7.74 3.34 -2.28
C TYR A 92 7.86 3.57 -3.80
N ILE A 93 9.09 3.72 -4.31
CA ILE A 93 9.37 3.94 -5.73
C ILE A 93 9.02 2.69 -6.53
N PHE A 94 9.53 1.53 -6.12
CA PHE A 94 9.31 0.26 -6.82
C PHE A 94 7.82 -0.07 -6.90
N GLY A 95 7.11 0.01 -5.78
CA GLY A 95 5.68 -0.27 -5.71
C GLY A 95 4.86 0.67 -6.60
N SER A 96 5.22 1.95 -6.68
CA SER A 96 4.48 2.91 -7.52
C SER A 96 4.62 2.65 -9.02
N ILE A 97 5.75 2.11 -9.46
CA ILE A 97 6.03 1.83 -10.88
C ILE A 97 5.55 0.42 -11.24
N PHE A 98 6.02 -0.58 -10.51
CA PHE A 98 5.79 -1.99 -10.84
C PHE A 98 4.47 -2.52 -10.30
N GLY A 99 3.93 -1.95 -9.22
CA GLY A 99 2.67 -2.41 -8.64
C GLY A 99 1.52 -2.32 -9.65
N THR A 100 1.40 -1.20 -10.36
CA THR A 100 0.39 -1.03 -11.42
C THR A 100 0.54 -2.09 -12.52
N LEU A 101 1.77 -2.33 -12.99
CA LEU A 101 2.05 -3.33 -14.02
C LEU A 101 1.64 -4.74 -13.57
N LEU A 102 1.96 -5.10 -12.33
CA LEU A 102 1.63 -6.40 -11.75
C LEU A 102 0.11 -6.55 -11.63
N PHE A 103 -0.61 -5.54 -11.14
CA PHE A 103 -2.07 -5.61 -11.02
C PHE A 103 -2.79 -5.67 -12.38
N THR A 104 -2.28 -5.00 -13.41
CA THR A 104 -2.83 -5.11 -14.78
C THR A 104 -2.82 -6.54 -15.31
N ILE A 105 -1.83 -7.36 -14.92
CA ILE A 105 -1.73 -8.76 -15.33
C ILE A 105 -2.47 -9.68 -14.36
N LEU A 106 -2.33 -9.44 -13.06
CA LEU A 106 -2.89 -10.31 -12.02
C LEU A 106 -4.42 -10.21 -11.93
N ALA A 107 -5.02 -9.03 -12.16
CA ALA A 107 -6.47 -8.86 -12.13
C ALA A 107 -7.20 -9.73 -13.17
N PRO A 108 -6.86 -9.71 -14.47
CA PRO A 108 -7.54 -10.56 -15.46
C PRO A 108 -7.24 -12.05 -15.27
N ILE A 109 -6.06 -12.42 -14.77
CA ILE A 109 -5.76 -13.82 -14.41
C ILE A 109 -6.63 -14.27 -13.24
N GLY A 110 -6.78 -13.42 -12.21
CA GLY A 110 -7.63 -13.65 -11.06
C GLY A 110 -9.10 -13.85 -11.45
N LEU A 111 -9.62 -13.04 -12.37
CA LEU A 111 -10.97 -13.23 -12.91
C LEU A 111 -11.13 -14.60 -13.60
N LYS A 112 -10.12 -15.03 -14.38
CA LYS A 112 -10.14 -16.36 -15.03
C LYS A 112 -10.05 -17.53 -14.03
N LEU A 113 -9.40 -17.32 -12.89
CA LEU A 113 -9.34 -18.29 -11.78
C LEU A 113 -10.65 -18.35 -10.96
N GLY A 114 -11.64 -17.49 -11.28
CA GLY A 114 -12.92 -17.45 -10.59
C GLY A 114 -12.96 -16.55 -9.36
N LEU A 115 -11.96 -15.68 -9.17
CA LEU A 115 -11.98 -14.69 -8.09
C LEU A 115 -13.04 -13.62 -8.34
N HIS A 116 -13.73 -13.21 -7.28
CA HIS A 116 -14.81 -12.25 -7.38
C HIS A 116 -14.27 -10.86 -7.75
N PRO A 117 -14.87 -10.11 -8.71
CA PRO A 117 -14.41 -8.79 -9.11
C PRO A 117 -14.21 -7.80 -7.95
N TYR A 118 -15.12 -7.79 -6.96
CA TYR A 118 -14.96 -6.95 -5.76
C TYR A 118 -13.72 -7.28 -4.92
N SER A 119 -13.32 -8.56 -4.85
CA SER A 119 -12.11 -8.95 -4.13
C SER A 119 -10.85 -8.47 -4.85
N LEU A 120 -10.87 -8.48 -6.18
CA LEU A 120 -9.78 -7.98 -7.01
C LEU A 120 -9.67 -6.46 -6.94
N ALA A 121 -10.81 -5.76 -7.03
CA ALA A 121 -10.87 -4.31 -6.85
C ALA A 121 -10.41 -3.87 -5.45
N MET A 122 -10.73 -4.65 -4.41
CA MET A 122 -10.25 -4.43 -3.05
C MET A 122 -8.73 -4.65 -2.94
N ALA A 123 -8.19 -5.67 -3.61
CA ALA A 123 -6.76 -5.98 -3.59
C ALA A 123 -5.91 -4.93 -4.35
N SER A 124 -6.39 -4.42 -5.49
CA SER A 124 -5.67 -3.43 -6.31
C SER A 124 -5.92 -1.97 -5.90
N GLY A 125 -7.00 -1.71 -5.15
CA GLY A 125 -7.45 -0.36 -4.79
C GLY A 125 -6.88 0.23 -3.50
N MET A 126 -5.88 -0.41 -2.87
CA MET A 126 -5.46 -0.13 -1.49
C MET A 126 -4.76 1.23 -1.22
N GLY A 127 -4.63 2.15 -2.19
CA GLY A 127 -4.10 3.49 -1.88
C GLY A 127 -3.13 4.11 -2.89
N SER A 128 -3.17 3.67 -4.16
CA SER A 128 -2.55 4.41 -5.25
C SER A 128 -3.59 4.72 -6.32
N GLY A 129 -3.75 6.01 -6.65
CA GLY A 129 -4.61 6.43 -7.75
C GLY A 129 -4.23 5.78 -9.09
N SER A 130 -2.94 5.49 -9.30
CA SER A 130 -2.47 4.77 -10.49
C SER A 130 -2.86 3.29 -10.50
N MET A 131 -2.89 2.63 -9.33
CA MET A 131 -3.28 1.22 -9.22
C MET A 131 -4.80 1.07 -9.29
N MET A 132 -5.55 2.01 -8.70
CA MET A 132 -7.01 2.09 -8.83
C MET A 132 -7.46 2.27 -10.28
N ALA A 133 -6.70 3.02 -11.08
CA ALA A 133 -7.01 3.24 -12.49
C ALA A 133 -6.66 2.04 -13.40
N ALA A 134 -5.81 1.12 -12.92
CA ALA A 134 -5.37 -0.06 -13.68
C ALA A 134 -6.17 -1.33 -13.39
N ALA A 135 -7.10 -1.27 -12.44
CA ALA A 135 -7.93 -2.36 -11.97
C ALA A 135 -9.29 -2.45 -12.67
#